data_AF-A0A8I0LBY2-F1
#
_entry.id   AF-A0A8I0LBY2-F1
#
_cell.length_a   1.000
_cell.length_b   1.000
_cell.length_c   1.000
_cell.angle_alpha   90.00
_cell.angle_beta   90.00
_cell.angle_gamma   90.00
#
_symmetry.space_group_name_H-M   'P 1'
#
loop_
_entity.id
_entity.type
_entity.pdbx_description
1 polymer ?
#
loop_
_entity_poly.entity_id
_entity_poly.type
_entity_poly.pdbx_seq_one_letter_code
_entity_poly.pdbx_strand_id
1 'polypeptide(L)'
;MATRDVTITRISPLSTFRVALALSIIGLVAWIICVVVLYVGLDAAGVWQNVNDVIGGVGGEQAITFGLVLSVSALLGAIAAITIAILAPLTAIIYNAIVDLFGGLTVQLQEEVD
;
A
#
# COMPACT_ATOMS: atom_id res chain seq x y z
N MET A 1 -6.37 -25.39 25.47
CA MET A 1 -6.65 -24.07 24.88
C MET A 1 -8.14 -23.97 24.64
N ALA A 2 -8.85 -23.08 25.35
CA ALA A 2 -10.25 -22.80 25.10
C ALA A 2 -10.34 -21.67 24.07
N THR A 3 -11.09 -21.87 22.99
CA THR A 3 -11.36 -20.82 22.00
C THR A 3 -12.71 -20.20 22.31
N ARG A 4 -12.78 -18.86 22.43
CA ARG A 4 -14.04 -18.12 22.64
C ARG A 4 -14.31 -17.22 21.44
N ASP A 5 -15.50 -17.33 20.88
CA ASP A 5 -15.96 -16.45 19.81
C ASP A 5 -16.40 -15.10 20.42
N VAL A 6 -15.83 -14.01 19.90
CA VAL A 6 -16.15 -12.64 20.33
C VAL A 6 -16.43 -11.78 19.12
N THR A 7 -17.42 -10.90 19.22
CA THR A 7 -17.82 -10.00 18.13
C THR A 7 -17.27 -8.60 18.33
N ILE A 8 -16.62 -8.05 17.31
CA ILE A 8 -16.11 -6.67 17.30
C ILE A 8 -17.27 -5.73 16.92
N THR A 9 -17.78 -4.97 17.88
CA THR A 9 -18.85 -3.98 17.65
C THR A 9 -18.33 -2.55 17.54
N ARG A 10 -17.07 -2.29 17.89
CA ARG A 10 -16.48 -0.96 17.77
C ARG A 10 -14.99 -1.04 17.48
N ILE A 11 -14.55 -0.24 16.52
CA ILE A 11 -13.15 -0.05 16.15
C ILE A 11 -12.77 1.41 16.41
N SER A 12 -11.69 1.66 17.15
CA SER A 12 -11.25 3.03 17.41
C SER A 12 -10.54 3.63 16.18
N PRO A 13 -11.00 4.77 15.61
CA PRO A 13 -10.41 5.33 14.39
C PRO A 13 -8.92 5.66 14.54
N LEU A 14 -8.50 6.09 15.74
CA LEU A 14 -7.10 6.41 16.01
C LEU A 14 -6.20 5.18 15.99
N SER A 15 -6.67 4.02 16.46
CA SER A 15 -5.93 2.77 16.35
C SER A 15 -5.82 2.34 14.89
N THR A 16 -6.94 2.38 14.14
CA THR A 16 -6.94 2.09 12.71
C THR A 16 -5.98 2.98 11.94
N PHE A 17 -5.93 4.28 12.24
CA PHE A 17 -4.98 5.22 11.63
C PHE A 17 -3.53 4.83 11.90
N ARG A 18 -3.16 4.49 13.15
CA ARG A 18 -1.78 4.10 13.50
C ARG A 18 -1.35 2.82 12.77
N VAL A 19 -2.22 1.81 12.75
CA VAL A 19 -1.95 0.54 12.06
C VAL A 19 -1.86 0.76 10.55
N ALA A 20 -2.80 1.50 9.96
CA ALA A 20 -2.78 1.81 8.54
C ALA A 20 -1.55 2.62 8.14
N LEU A 21 -1.12 3.59 8.97
CA LEU A 21 0.10 4.35 8.73
C LEU A 21 1.34 3.43 8.74
N ALA A 22 1.46 2.53 9.72
CA ALA A 22 2.57 1.58 9.77
C ALA A 22 2.58 0.65 8.55
N LEU A 23 1.42 0.09 8.17
CA LEU A 23 1.29 -0.74 6.98
C LEU A 23 1.57 0.02 5.69
N SER A 24 1.12 1.27 5.58
CA SER A 24 1.39 2.15 4.43
C SER A 24 2.89 2.41 4.26
N ILE A 25 3.64 2.62 5.35
CA ILE A 25 5.10 2.80 5.27
C ILE A 25 5.78 1.52 4.80
N ILE A 26 5.43 0.36 5.37
CA ILE A 26 5.97 -0.94 4.96
C ILE A 26 5.63 -1.22 3.48
N GLY A 27 4.38 -0.96 3.08
CA GLY A 27 3.90 -1.09 1.71
C GLY A 27 4.65 -0.18 0.74
N LEU A 28 4.97 1.05 1.14
CA LEU A 28 5.77 1.98 0.34
C LEU A 28 7.19 1.44 0.11
N VAL A 29 7.83 0.88 1.15
CA VAL A 29 9.15 0.24 1.00
C VAL A 29 9.06 -0.96 0.06
N ALA A 30 8.07 -1.84 0.24
CA ALA A 30 7.85 -2.99 -0.63
C ALA A 30 7.59 -2.59 -2.09
N TRP A 31 6.83 -1.51 -2.30
CA TRP A 31 6.57 -0.92 -3.61
C TRP A 31 7.85 -0.44 -4.29
N ILE A 32 8.73 0.26 -3.58
CA ILE A 32 10.00 0.73 -4.15
C ILE A 32 10.90 -0.46 -4.51
N ILE A 33 10.98 -1.47 -3.66
CA ILE A 33 11.73 -2.69 -3.96
C ILE A 33 11.17 -3.35 -5.24
N CYS A 34 9.85 -3.46 -5.37
CA CYS A 34 9.20 -3.98 -6.56
C CYS A 34 9.58 -3.18 -7.82
N VAL A 35 9.51 -1.85 -7.76
CA VAL A 35 9.89 -0.95 -8.87
C VAL A 35 11.34 -1.14 -9.27
N VAL A 36 12.26 -1.26 -8.30
CA VAL A 36 13.69 -1.49 -8.58
C VAL A 36 13.88 -2.83 -9.29
N VAL A 37 13.24 -3.89 -8.81
CA VAL A 37 13.33 -5.23 -9.41
C VAL A 37 12.80 -5.19 -10.85
N LEU A 38 11.64 -4.56 -11.08
CA LEU A 38 11.07 -4.41 -12.42
C LEU A 38 11.98 -3.58 -13.33
N TYR A 39 12.55 -2.48 -12.83
CA TYR A 39 13.47 -1.65 -13.61
C TYR A 39 14.67 -2.45 -14.08
N VAL A 40 15.33 -3.18 -13.18
CA VAL A 40 16.51 -4.00 -13.49
C VAL A 40 16.15 -5.12 -14.47
N GLY A 41 14.99 -5.77 -14.28
CA GLY A 41 14.51 -6.79 -15.22
C GLY A 41 14.27 -6.25 -16.64
N LEU A 42 13.70 -5.06 -16.76
CA LEU A 42 13.47 -4.40 -18.04
C LEU A 42 14.77 -3.87 -18.67
N ASP A 43 15.72 -3.47 -17.85
CA ASP A 43 17.06 -3.06 -18.29
C ASP A 43 17.84 -4.22 -18.90
N ALA A 44 17.81 -5.39 -18.24
CA ALA A 44 18.41 -6.61 -18.77
C ALA A 44 17.79 -7.06 -20.11
N ALA A 45 16.51 -6.77 -20.33
CA ALA A 45 15.81 -7.03 -21.59
C ALA A 45 16.04 -5.94 -22.67
N GLY A 46 16.79 -4.87 -22.36
CA GLY A 46 17.05 -3.76 -23.27
C GLY A 46 15.84 -2.87 -23.56
N VAL A 47 14.76 -2.96 -22.77
CA VAL A 47 13.51 -2.22 -23.01
C VAL A 47 13.74 -0.71 -22.90
N TRP A 48 14.51 -0.27 -21.90
CA TRP A 48 14.77 1.16 -21.68
C TRP A 48 15.55 1.81 -22.83
N GLN A 49 16.51 1.07 -23.41
CA GLN A 49 17.25 1.54 -24.59
C GLN A 49 16.30 1.78 -25.77
N ASN A 50 15.46 0.79 -26.10
CA ASN A 50 14.49 0.92 -27.19
C ASN A 50 13.55 2.11 -26.99
N VAL A 51 13.07 2.34 -25.77
CA VAL A 51 12.18 3.47 -25.46
C VAL A 51 12.91 4.81 -25.63
N ASN A 52 14.13 4.93 -25.12
CA ASN A 52 14.93 6.15 -25.25
C ASN A 52 15.30 6.46 -26.70
N ASP A 53 15.60 5.44 -27.52
CA ASP A 53 15.90 5.61 -28.95
C ASP A 53 14.69 6.15 -29.72
N VAL A 54 13.48 5.68 -29.41
CA VAL A 54 12.23 6.19 -30.00
C VAL A 54 11.99 7.65 -29.60
N ILE A 55 12.20 8.00 -28.32
CA ILE A 55 12.02 9.38 -27.83
C ILE A 55 13.04 10.33 -28.50
N GLY A 56 14.30 9.92 -28.59
CA GLY A 56 15.34 10.69 -29.28
C GLY A 56 15.07 10.85 -30.77
N GLY A 57 14.51 9.82 -31.42
CA GLY A 57 14.16 9.83 -32.84
C GLY A 57 13.06 10.83 -33.24
N VAL A 58 12.21 11.24 -32.30
CA VAL A 58 11.17 12.27 -32.52
C VAL A 58 11.59 13.68 -32.06
N GLY A 59 12.87 13.86 -31.69
CA GLY A 59 13.41 15.13 -31.21
C GLY A 59 13.15 15.40 -29.72
N GLY A 60 12.79 14.38 -28.93
CA GLY A 60 12.67 14.50 -27.48
C GLY A 60 14.04 14.46 -26.80
N GLU A 61 14.31 15.45 -25.94
CA GLU A 61 15.56 15.51 -25.15
C GLU A 61 15.47 14.75 -23.82
N GLN A 62 14.27 14.32 -23.42
CA GLN A 62 14.03 13.69 -22.13
C GLN A 62 14.25 12.18 -22.17
N ALA A 63 15.36 11.72 -21.58
CA ALA A 63 15.62 10.29 -21.41
C ALA A 63 14.89 9.72 -20.17
N ILE A 64 14.32 8.53 -20.33
CA ILE A 64 13.88 7.69 -19.22
C ILE A 64 15.13 7.12 -18.56
N THR A 65 15.40 7.62 -17.36
CA THR A 65 16.53 7.21 -16.51
C THR A 65 16.01 6.53 -15.25
N PHE A 66 16.88 5.75 -14.60
CA PHE A 66 16.60 5.15 -13.30
C PHE A 66 16.09 6.19 -12.29
N GLY A 67 16.75 7.35 -12.18
CA GLY A 67 16.34 8.41 -11.26
C GLY A 67 14.95 8.96 -11.56
N LEU A 68 14.57 9.07 -12.84
CA LEU A 68 13.23 9.51 -13.23
C LEU A 68 12.18 8.46 -12.85
N VAL A 69 12.39 7.19 -13.18
CA VAL A 69 11.44 6.11 -12.87
C VAL A 69 11.26 5.96 -11.36
N LEU A 70 12.35 6.01 -10.60
CA LEU A 70 12.30 5.90 -9.14
C LEU A 70 11.62 7.08 -8.48
N SER A 71 11.89 8.31 -8.92
CA SER A 71 11.26 9.51 -8.35
C SER A 71 9.75 9.55 -8.62
N VAL A 72 9.33 9.25 -9.84
CA VAL A 72 7.90 9.18 -10.21
C VAL A 72 7.20 8.06 -9.45
N SER A 73 7.82 6.88 -9.36
CA SER A 73 7.24 5.75 -8.63
C SER A 73 7.19 5.99 -7.12
N ALA A 74 8.17 6.68 -6.55
CA ALA A 74 8.16 7.08 -5.15
C ALA A 74 7.06 8.08 -4.84
N LEU A 75 6.83 9.06 -5.72
CA LEU A 75 5.72 9.99 -5.58
C LEU A 75 4.37 9.26 -5.64
N LEU A 76 4.18 8.36 -6.63
CA LEU A 76 2.99 7.54 -6.75
C LEU A 76 2.75 6.67 -5.52
N GLY A 77 3.80 5.99 -5.04
CA GLY A 77 3.73 5.17 -3.83
C GLY A 77 3.39 5.99 -2.59
N ALA A 78 3.97 7.19 -2.44
CA ALA A 78 3.68 8.10 -1.34
C ALA A 78 2.22 8.57 -1.36
N ILE A 79 1.68 8.95 -2.52
CA ILE A 79 0.28 9.34 -2.66
C ILE A 79 -0.62 8.18 -2.23
N ALA A 80 -0.40 6.97 -2.75
CA ALA A 80 -1.20 5.80 -2.40
C ALA A 80 -1.13 5.48 -0.91
N ALA A 81 0.08 5.51 -0.32
CA ALA A 81 0.31 5.27 1.11
C ALA A 81 -0.47 6.26 1.99
N ILE A 82 -0.45 7.55 1.63
CA ILE A 82 -1.19 8.61 2.33
C ILE A 82 -2.70 8.41 2.17
N THR A 83 -3.17 8.12 0.95
CA THR A 83 -4.58 7.84 0.69
C THR A 83 -5.07 6.68 1.55
N ILE A 84 -4.35 5.57 1.63
CA ILE A 84 -4.71 4.42 2.47
C ILE A 84 -4.74 4.81 3.95
N ALA A 85 -3.72 5.55 4.43
CA ALA A 85 -3.66 5.97 5.83
C ALA A 85 -4.85 6.86 6.24
N ILE A 86 -5.35 7.70 5.32
CA ILE A 86 -6.50 8.58 5.57
C ILE A 86 -7.84 7.84 5.39
N LEU A 87 -7.96 6.93 4.41
CA LEU A 87 -9.18 6.17 4.19
C LEU A 87 -9.46 5.18 5.32
N ALA A 88 -8.42 4.58 5.92
CA ALA A 88 -8.59 3.58 6.96
C ALA A 88 -9.42 4.05 8.18
N PRO A 89 -9.17 5.22 8.80
CA PRO A 89 -10.04 5.72 9.88
C PRO A 89 -11.47 6.04 9.39
N LEU A 90 -11.66 6.46 8.14
CA LEU A 90 -13.01 6.66 7.57
C LEU A 90 -13.77 5.32 7.48
N THR A 91 -13.10 4.25 7.04
CA THR A 91 -13.67 2.90 7.03
C THR A 91 -14.05 2.44 8.44
N ALA A 92 -13.24 2.74 9.46
CA ALA A 92 -13.58 2.44 10.85
C ALA A 92 -14.83 3.18 11.34
N ILE A 93 -15.00 4.45 10.96
CA ILE A 93 -16.19 5.24 11.28
C ILE A 93 -17.43 4.65 10.61
N ILE A 94 -17.34 4.32 9.31
CA ILE A 94 -18.44 3.71 8.56
C ILE A 94 -18.81 2.35 9.17
N TYR A 95 -17.82 1.51 9.49
CA TYR A 95 -18.05 0.22 10.16
C TYR A 95 -18.84 0.41 11.45
N ASN A 96 -18.38 1.30 12.34
CA ASN A 96 -19.05 1.57 13.61
C ASN A 96 -20.50 2.08 13.44
N ALA A 97 -20.84 2.71 12.31
CA ALA A 97 -22.18 3.21 12.05
C ALA A 97 -23.15 2.13 11.54
N ILE A 98 -22.64 1.08 10.89
CA ILE A 98 -23.46 0.03 10.28
C ILE A 98 -23.42 -1.30 11.04
N VAL A 99 -22.52 -1.45 12.00
CA VAL A 99 -22.26 -2.71 12.69
C VAL A 99 -23.50 -3.27 13.41
N ASP A 100 -24.34 -2.40 13.95
CA ASP A 100 -25.58 -2.78 14.65
C ASP A 100 -26.62 -3.40 13.70
N LEU A 101 -26.53 -3.13 12.40
CA LEU A 101 -27.42 -3.68 11.37
C LEU A 101 -27.00 -5.11 10.95
N PHE A 102 -25.70 -5.40 10.95
CA PHE A 102 -25.15 -6.64 10.38
C PHE A 102 -24.62 -7.62 11.43
N GLY A 103 -24.62 -7.25 12.72
CA GLY A 103 -24.18 -8.13 13.80
C GLY A 103 -22.66 -8.22 13.99
N GLY A 104 -21.88 -7.41 13.27
CA GLY A 104 -20.42 -7.25 13.45
C GLY A 104 -19.52 -8.41 12.99
N LEU A 105 -18.20 -8.20 13.13
CA LEU A 105 -17.17 -9.17 12.78
C LEU A 105 -16.91 -10.12 13.95
N THR A 106 -17.13 -11.43 13.75
CA THR A 106 -16.82 -12.46 14.75
C THR A 106 -15.36 -12.88 14.62
N VAL A 107 -14.63 -12.90 15.74
CA VAL A 107 -13.22 -13.32 15.82
C VAL A 107 -13.05 -14.40 16.89
N GLN A 108 -12.11 -15.31 16.66
CA GLN A 108 -11.73 -16.35 17.61
C GLN A 108 -10.57 -15.86 18.47
N LEU A 109 -10.77 -15.78 19.78
CA LEU A 109 -9.69 -15.52 20.74
C LEU A 109 -8.99 -16.82 21.08
N GLN A 110 -7.67 -16.84 20.88
CA GLN A 110 -6.78 -17.84 21.47
C GLN A 110 -6.14 -17.19 22.70
N GLU A 111 -6.48 -17.71 23.87
CA GLU A 111 -5.82 -17.32 25.12
C GLU A 111 -4.54 -18.15 25.23
N GLU A 112 -3.39 -17.49 25.11
CA GLU A 112 -2.09 -18.10 25.42
C GLU A 112 -1.99 -18.16 26.95
N VAL A 113 -2.11 -19.37 27.49
CA VAL A 113 -1.84 -19.63 28.90
C VAL A 113 -0.33 -19.70 29.02
N ASP A 114 0.28 -18.67 29.62
CA ASP A 114 1.71 -18.63 29.98
C ASP A 114 2.16 -19.95 30.66
#